data_AF-A0A7C7KKH9-F1
#
_entry.id   AF-A0A7C7KKH9-F1
#
_cell.length_a   1.000
_cell.length_b   1.000
_cell.length_c   1.000
_cell.angle_alpha   90.00
_cell.angle_beta   90.00
_cell.angle_gamma   90.00
#
_symmetry.space_group_name_H-M   'P 1'
#
loop_
_entity.id
_entity.type
_entity.pdbx_description
1 polymer ?
#
loop_
_entity_poly.entity_id
_entity_poly.type
_entity_poly.pdbx_seq_one_letter_code
_entity_poly.pdbx_strand_id
1 'polypeptide(L)'
;AVAAEANAPSAELIPLALIGYCLEAREAGGITREGLVPLVVRMLSSGDWDSKSDDSEALKAALSKRADELGVVPADSSDVEAVVDRILAERADFVAERGMGALGPLMGVVISELGGGADGKVVSAVLRQRLERLE
;
A
#
# COMPACT_ATOMS: atom_id res chain seq x y z
N ALA A 1 2.08 1.05 15.03
CA ALA A 1 0.68 1.04 15.56
C ALA A 1 0.19 2.47 15.58
N VAL A 2 -1.05 2.73 15.12
CA VAL A 2 -1.53 4.09 14.83
C VAL A 2 -1.21 5.10 15.94
N ALA A 3 -1.51 4.76 17.20
CA ALA A 3 -1.26 5.67 18.33
C ALA A 3 0.22 6.05 18.49
N ALA A 4 1.14 5.10 18.33
CA ALA A 4 2.56 5.37 18.43
C ALA A 4 3.07 6.25 17.28
N GLU A 5 2.58 6.02 16.06
CA GLU A 5 3.00 6.77 14.86
C GLU A 5 2.37 8.17 14.80
N ALA A 6 1.16 8.33 15.34
CA ALA A 6 0.50 9.62 15.49
C ALA A 6 1.01 10.42 16.70
N ASN A 7 1.95 9.88 17.49
CA ASN A 7 2.39 10.44 18.76
C ASN A 7 1.21 10.71 19.73
N ALA A 8 0.18 9.86 19.67
CA ALA A 8 -1.00 9.95 20.51
C ALA A 8 -0.71 9.29 21.88
N PRO A 9 -1.07 9.93 23.01
CA PRO A 9 -0.77 9.38 24.34
C PRO A 9 -1.59 8.12 24.68
N SER A 10 -2.63 7.80 23.92
CA SER A 10 -3.40 6.55 24.02
C SER A 10 -4.10 6.23 22.68
N ALA A 11 -4.36 4.94 22.42
CA ALA A 11 -5.14 4.50 21.27
C ALA A 11 -6.62 4.94 21.35
N GLU A 12 -7.13 5.22 22.54
CA GLU A 12 -8.50 5.73 22.77
C GLU A 12 -8.73 7.12 22.17
N LEU A 13 -7.64 7.86 21.91
CA LEU A 13 -7.71 9.18 21.27
C LEU A 13 -7.74 9.09 19.75
N ILE A 14 -7.64 7.89 19.18
CA ILE A 14 -7.80 7.69 17.75
C ILE A 14 -9.30 7.56 17.44
N PRO A 15 -9.88 8.47 16.64
CA PRO A 15 -11.30 8.43 16.33
C PRO A 15 -11.67 7.15 15.58
N LEU A 16 -12.57 6.34 16.15
CA LEU A 16 -13.02 5.09 15.52
C LEU A 16 -13.66 5.33 14.15
N ALA A 17 -14.38 6.45 14.00
CA ALA A 17 -14.99 6.83 12.74
C ALA A 17 -13.93 7.08 11.64
N LEU A 18 -12.80 7.73 11.97
CA LEU A 18 -11.70 7.90 11.02
C LEU A 18 -11.14 6.56 10.55
N ILE A 19 -10.95 5.61 11.47
CA ILE A 19 -10.51 4.26 11.14
C ILE A 19 -11.54 3.58 10.23
N GLY A 20 -12.83 3.73 10.52
CA GLY A 20 -13.93 3.23 9.70
C GLY A 20 -13.85 3.74 8.26
N TYR A 21 -13.73 5.04 8.06
CA TYR A 21 -13.58 5.62 6.72
C TYR A 21 -12.32 5.15 5.98
N CYS A 22 -11.19 5.01 6.68
CA CYS A 22 -9.98 4.45 6.07
C CYS A 22 -10.16 2.98 5.66
N LEU A 23 -10.88 2.19 6.46
CA LEU A 23 -11.20 0.80 6.14
C LEU A 23 -12.14 0.72 4.93
N GLU A 24 -13.17 1.56 4.86
CA GLU A 24 -14.06 1.64 3.69
C GLU A 24 -13.27 2.01 2.43
N ALA A 25 -12.40 3.01 2.50
CA ALA A 25 -11.53 3.39 1.37
C ALA A 25 -10.64 2.22 0.92
N ARG A 26 -10.15 1.40 1.87
CA ARG A 26 -9.35 0.20 1.57
C ARG A 26 -10.18 -0.87 0.88
N GLU A 27 -11.38 -1.14 1.37
CA GLU A 27 -12.28 -2.14 0.78
C GLU A 27 -12.73 -1.74 -0.63
N ALA A 28 -12.85 -0.44 -0.89
CA ALA A 28 -13.09 0.13 -2.21
C ALA A 28 -11.86 0.11 -3.14
N GLY A 29 -10.69 -0.35 -2.66
CA GLY A 29 -9.45 -0.39 -3.44
C GLY A 29 -8.71 0.96 -3.55
N GLY A 30 -9.11 1.97 -2.78
CA GLY A 30 -8.48 3.30 -2.79
C GLY A 30 -7.18 3.39 -1.98
N ILE A 31 -6.89 2.42 -1.11
CA ILE A 31 -5.64 2.37 -0.32
C ILE A 31 -5.12 0.95 -0.16
N THR A 32 -3.80 0.79 -0.07
CA THR A 32 -3.15 -0.48 0.28
C THR A 32 -3.38 -0.84 1.75
N ARG A 33 -3.11 -2.11 2.10
CA ARG A 33 -3.18 -2.56 3.50
C ARG A 33 -2.14 -1.84 4.37
N GLU A 34 -0.95 -1.66 3.84
CA GLU A 34 0.19 -1.02 4.47
C GLU A 34 -0.03 0.50 4.59
N GLY A 35 -0.84 1.08 3.70
CA GLY A 35 -1.22 2.49 3.68
C GLY A 35 -2.19 2.94 4.77
N LEU A 36 -2.91 2.03 5.41
CA LEU A 36 -3.96 2.37 6.38
C LEU A 36 -3.42 3.19 7.56
N VAL A 37 -2.33 2.72 8.18
CA VAL A 37 -1.78 3.40 9.35
C VAL A 37 -1.19 4.78 8.98
N PRO A 38 -0.33 4.90 7.95
CA PRO A 38 0.15 6.20 7.47
C PRO A 38 -0.96 7.19 7.15
N LEU A 39 -2.05 6.72 6.53
CA LEU A 39 -3.17 7.59 6.17
C LEU A 39 -3.89 8.11 7.41
N VAL A 40 -4.22 7.24 8.38
CA VAL A 40 -4.86 7.67 9.63
C VAL A 40 -3.99 8.71 10.36
N VAL A 41 -2.68 8.45 10.46
CA VAL A 41 -1.72 9.38 11.07
C VAL A 41 -1.72 10.72 10.33
N ARG A 42 -1.65 10.69 9.00
CA ARG A 42 -1.65 11.90 8.16
C ARG A 42 -2.93 12.72 8.33
N MET A 43 -4.08 12.07 8.41
CA MET A 43 -5.38 12.74 8.60
C MET A 43 -5.46 13.46 9.95
N LEU A 44 -4.92 12.85 11.01
CA LEU A 44 -4.84 13.48 12.33
C LEU A 44 -3.84 14.64 12.36
N SER A 45 -2.60 14.40 11.90
CA SER A 45 -1.55 15.41 11.97
C SER A 45 -1.76 16.61 11.04
N SER A 46 -2.58 16.46 9.98
CA SER A 46 -2.93 17.56 9.09
C SER A 46 -4.12 18.39 9.57
N GLY A 47 -4.85 17.95 10.60
CA GLY A 47 -6.12 18.55 11.03
C GLY A 47 -7.29 18.30 10.06
N ASP A 48 -7.12 17.42 9.07
CA ASP A 48 -8.20 17.08 8.14
C ASP A 48 -9.36 16.40 8.85
N TRP A 49 -9.06 15.56 9.85
CA TRP A 49 -10.10 14.97 10.69
C TRP A 49 -10.90 16.03 11.46
N ASP A 50 -10.23 16.90 12.21
CA ASP A 50 -10.89 17.90 13.06
C ASP A 50 -11.73 18.91 12.27
N SER A 51 -11.32 19.21 11.03
CA SER A 51 -12.01 20.18 10.18
C SER A 51 -13.15 19.60 9.34
N LYS A 52 -13.21 18.28 9.16
CA LYS A 52 -14.12 17.63 8.19
C LYS A 52 -14.88 16.44 8.76
N SER A 53 -14.77 16.13 10.05
CA SER A 53 -15.42 14.97 10.67
C SER A 53 -16.94 14.93 10.49
N ASP A 54 -17.55 16.10 10.34
CA ASP A 54 -19.01 16.26 10.27
C ASP A 54 -19.54 16.26 8.82
N ASP A 55 -18.64 16.20 7.82
CA ASP A 55 -18.95 16.16 6.40
C ASP A 55 -18.29 14.93 5.74
N SER A 56 -19.10 13.89 5.52
CA SER A 56 -18.65 12.62 4.96
C SER A 56 -17.98 12.76 3.59
N GLU A 57 -18.50 13.64 2.73
CA GLU A 57 -17.99 13.78 1.36
C GLU A 57 -16.69 14.59 1.35
N ALA A 58 -16.62 15.67 2.13
CA ALA A 58 -15.37 16.40 2.32
C ALA A 58 -14.27 15.52 2.94
N LEU A 59 -14.63 14.64 3.88
CA LEU A 59 -13.71 13.71 4.51
C LEU A 59 -13.19 12.66 3.52
N LYS A 60 -14.06 12.04 2.72
CA LYS A 60 -13.66 11.08 1.67
C LYS A 60 -12.74 11.72 0.63
N ALA A 61 -13.04 12.95 0.22
CA ALA A 61 -12.18 13.70 -0.70
C ALA A 61 -10.80 13.97 -0.10
N ALA A 62 -10.73 14.34 1.19
CA ALA A 62 -9.46 14.51 1.89
C ALA A 62 -8.68 13.19 2.00
N LEU A 63 -9.36 12.08 2.34
CA LEU A 63 -8.74 10.75 2.40
C LEU A 63 -8.10 10.35 1.07
N SER A 64 -8.85 10.46 -0.03
CA SER A 64 -8.33 10.15 -1.37
C SER A 64 -7.08 10.98 -1.67
N LYS A 65 -7.16 12.30 -1.45
CA LYS A 65 -6.03 13.20 -1.68
C LYS A 65 -4.80 12.83 -0.84
N ARG A 66 -4.99 12.50 0.44
CA ARG A 66 -3.88 12.12 1.32
C ARG A 66 -3.30 10.76 0.96
N ALA A 67 -4.12 9.82 0.49
CA ALA A 67 -3.65 8.54 -0.01
C ALA A 67 -2.74 8.71 -1.23
N ASP A 68 -3.14 9.56 -2.17
CA ASP A 68 -2.33 9.93 -3.35
C ASP A 68 -1.00 10.58 -2.92
N GLU A 69 -1.04 11.58 -2.03
CA GLU A 69 0.16 12.27 -1.53
C GLU A 69 1.14 11.33 -0.82
N LEU A 70 0.63 10.31 -0.13
CA LEU A 70 1.44 9.31 0.56
C LEU A 70 1.93 8.19 -0.38
N GLY A 71 1.43 8.14 -1.62
CA GLY A 71 1.71 7.04 -2.55
C GLY A 71 1.24 5.69 -2.02
N VAL A 72 0.11 5.66 -1.32
CA VAL A 72 -0.46 4.44 -0.73
C VAL A 72 -1.74 3.98 -1.44
N VAL A 73 -2.07 4.62 -2.56
CA VAL A 73 -3.05 4.08 -3.50
C VAL A 73 -2.43 2.85 -4.18
N PRO A 74 -3.15 1.72 -4.29
CA PRO A 74 -2.63 0.54 -4.97
C PRO A 74 -2.18 0.88 -6.39
N ALA A 75 -0.99 0.43 -6.77
CA ALA A 75 -0.53 0.53 -8.14
C ALA A 75 -1.43 -0.30 -9.07
N ASP A 76 -1.69 0.21 -10.27
CA ASP A 76 -2.45 -0.52 -11.27
C ASP A 76 -1.72 -1.81 -11.67
N SER A 77 -2.49 -2.83 -12.07
CA SER A 77 -1.91 -4.15 -12.39
C SER A 77 -0.84 -4.07 -13.48
N SER A 78 -1.00 -3.17 -14.45
CA SER A 78 -0.02 -2.93 -15.50
C SER A 78 1.31 -2.39 -14.96
N ASP A 79 1.27 -1.53 -13.95
CA ASP A 79 2.47 -0.94 -13.35
C ASP A 79 3.22 -2.01 -12.54
N VAL A 80 2.48 -2.83 -11.80
CA VAL A 80 3.03 -3.98 -11.08
C VAL A 80 3.70 -4.95 -12.06
N GLU A 81 3.03 -5.30 -13.15
CA GLU A 81 3.58 -6.17 -14.19
C GLU A 81 4.85 -5.60 -14.82
N ALA A 82 4.86 -4.32 -15.17
CA ALA A 82 6.03 -3.67 -15.78
C ALA A 82 7.24 -3.66 -14.83
N VAL A 83 7.02 -3.39 -13.54
CA VAL A 83 8.08 -3.43 -12.52
C VAL A 83 8.60 -4.85 -12.34
N VAL A 84 7.70 -5.84 -12.23
CA VAL A 84 8.09 -7.27 -12.12
C VAL A 84 8.92 -7.71 -13.33
N ASP A 85 8.49 -7.37 -14.54
CA ASP A 85 9.18 -7.78 -15.77
C ASP A 85 10.58 -7.21 -15.88
N ARG A 86 10.71 -5.92 -15.55
CA ARG A 86 12.02 -5.29 -15.49
C ARG A 86 12.92 -5.93 -14.44
N ILE A 87 12.42 -6.18 -13.23
CA ILE A 87 13.20 -6.83 -12.16
C ILE A 87 13.65 -8.23 -12.58
N LEU A 88 12.76 -9.02 -13.21
CA LEU A 88 13.11 -10.36 -13.70
C LEU A 88 14.19 -10.30 -14.78
N ALA A 89 14.10 -9.34 -15.70
CA ALA A 89 15.13 -9.13 -16.71
C ALA A 89 16.48 -8.70 -16.10
N GLU A 90 16.46 -7.76 -15.14
CA GLU A 90 17.66 -7.30 -14.43
C GLU A 90 18.28 -8.37 -13.52
N ARG A 91 17.52 -9.41 -13.15
CA ARG A 91 17.94 -10.49 -12.24
C ARG A 91 17.87 -11.86 -12.92
N ALA A 92 17.99 -11.92 -14.24
CA ALA A 92 17.81 -13.15 -15.02
C ALA A 92 18.73 -14.29 -14.55
N ASP A 93 20.02 -14.03 -14.29
CA ASP A 93 20.97 -15.03 -13.81
C ASP A 93 20.56 -15.61 -12.44
N PHE A 94 20.07 -14.76 -11.55
CA PHE A 94 19.57 -15.16 -10.23
C PHE A 94 18.31 -16.02 -10.35
N VAL A 95 17.40 -15.68 -11.26
CA VAL A 95 16.20 -16.47 -11.56
C VAL A 95 16.57 -17.82 -12.17
N ALA A 96 17.51 -17.85 -13.11
CA ALA A 96 17.98 -19.08 -13.75
C ALA A 96 18.62 -20.05 -12.74
N GLU A 97 19.35 -19.54 -11.74
CA GLU A 97 19.94 -20.36 -10.67
C GLU A 97 18.90 -20.88 -9.66
N ARG A 98 17.91 -20.07 -9.32
CA ARG A 98 16.99 -20.32 -8.19
C ARG A 98 15.62 -20.87 -8.59
N GLY A 99 15.19 -20.69 -9.84
CA GLY A 99 13.83 -20.97 -10.32
C GLY A 99 12.77 -20.34 -9.43
N MET A 100 11.77 -21.12 -9.02
CA MET A 100 10.76 -20.70 -8.05
C MET A 100 11.30 -20.26 -6.68
N GLY A 101 12.52 -20.64 -6.31
CA GLY A 101 13.20 -20.16 -5.10
C GLY A 101 13.51 -18.65 -5.12
N ALA A 102 13.42 -17.99 -6.28
CA ALA A 102 13.62 -16.56 -6.43
C ALA A 102 12.44 -15.72 -5.92
N LEU A 103 11.25 -16.31 -5.74
CA LEU A 103 10.01 -15.59 -5.44
C LEU A 103 10.10 -14.73 -4.17
N GLY A 104 10.56 -15.30 -3.06
CA GLY A 104 10.67 -14.58 -1.78
C GLY A 104 11.64 -13.38 -1.88
N PRO A 105 12.89 -13.60 -2.30
CA PRO A 105 13.86 -12.52 -2.48
C PRO A 105 13.38 -11.41 -3.44
N LEU A 106 12.81 -11.77 -4.60
CA LEU A 106 12.38 -10.79 -5.59
C LEU A 106 11.12 -10.02 -5.16
N MET A 107 10.23 -10.63 -4.36
CA MET A 107 9.07 -9.93 -3.79
C MET A 107 9.51 -8.72 -2.96
N GLY A 108 10.58 -8.85 -2.16
CA GLY A 108 11.12 -7.73 -1.38
C GLY A 108 11.65 -6.59 -2.26
N VAL A 109 12.28 -6.92 -3.39
CA VAL A 109 12.77 -5.93 -4.36
C VAL A 109 11.60 -5.20 -5.02
N VAL A 110 10.59 -5.92 -5.50
CA VAL A 110 9.40 -5.35 -6.14
C VAL A 110 8.65 -4.43 -5.18
N ILE A 111 8.41 -4.87 -3.94
CA ILE A 111 7.73 -4.06 -2.92
C ILE A 111 8.54 -2.81 -2.58
N SER A 112 9.87 -2.93 -2.49
CA SER A 112 10.72 -1.76 -2.23
C SER A 112 10.66 -0.73 -3.34
N GLU A 113 10.43 -1.15 -4.58
CA GLU A 113 10.38 -0.26 -5.74
C GLU A 113 8.99 0.37 -5.93
N LEU A 114 7.92 -0.39 -5.70
CA LEU A 114 6.55 0.11 -5.72
C LEU A 114 6.18 0.94 -4.47
N GLY A 115 6.93 0.79 -3.38
CA GLY A 115 6.74 1.55 -2.14
C GLY A 115 5.37 1.30 -1.49
N GLY A 116 4.75 2.37 -1.00
CA GLY A 116 3.46 2.31 -0.29
C GLY A 116 2.28 1.83 -1.13
N GLY A 117 2.39 1.88 -2.47
CA GLY A 117 1.38 1.45 -3.42
C GLY A 117 1.45 -0.04 -3.76
N ALA A 118 2.41 -0.77 -3.19
CA ALA A 118 2.54 -2.20 -3.42
C ALA A 118 1.40 -2.98 -2.74
N ASP A 119 0.47 -3.54 -3.52
CA ASP A 119 -0.39 -4.61 -3.00
C ASP A 119 0.38 -5.94 -3.03
N GLY A 120 0.82 -6.38 -1.84
CA GLY A 120 1.63 -7.60 -1.71
C GLY A 120 0.96 -8.87 -2.26
N LYS A 121 -0.38 -8.95 -2.29
CA LYS A 121 -1.08 -10.09 -2.90
C LYS A 121 -0.96 -10.04 -4.42
N VAL A 122 -1.18 -8.86 -5.01
CA VAL A 122 -1.05 -8.66 -6.46
C VAL A 122 0.40 -8.91 -6.90
N VAL A 123 1.36 -8.30 -6.21
CA VAL A 123 2.80 -8.52 -6.45
C VAL A 123 3.16 -9.99 -6.39
N SER A 124 2.74 -10.71 -5.34
CA SER A 124 3.03 -12.14 -5.21
C SER A 124 2.40 -12.97 -6.33
N ALA A 125 1.18 -12.65 -6.74
CA ALA A 125 0.48 -13.35 -7.82
C ALA A 125 1.18 -13.16 -9.17
N VAL A 126 1.50 -11.90 -9.52
CA VAL A 126 2.18 -11.57 -10.78
C VAL A 126 3.57 -12.21 -10.82
N LEU A 127 4.37 -12.03 -9.78
CA LEU A 127 5.73 -12.58 -9.72
C LEU A 127 5.75 -14.11 -9.83
N ARG A 128 4.84 -14.79 -9.12
CA ARG A 128 4.66 -16.25 -9.23
C ARG A 128 4.35 -16.67 -10.66
N GLN A 129 3.35 -16.03 -11.27
CA GLN A 129 2.93 -16.35 -12.64
C GLN A 129 4.06 -16.16 -13.65
N ARG A 130 4.90 -15.13 -13.50
CA ARG A 130 6.03 -14.91 -14.40
C ARG A 130 7.12 -15.97 -14.21
N LEU A 131 7.44 -16.33 -12.97
CA LEU A 131 8.43 -17.39 -12.68
C LEU A 131 7.97 -18.76 -13.20
N GLU A 132 6.70 -19.13 -13.02
CA GLU A 132 6.12 -20.39 -13.53
C GLU A 132 6.17 -20.51 -15.06
N ARG A 133 6.25 -19.38 -15.80
CA ARG A 133 6.40 -19.37 -17.27
C ARG A 133 7.84 -19.48 -17.73
N LEU A 134 8.81 -19.29 -16.83
CA LEU A 134 10.24 -19.37 -17.11
C LEU A 134 10.82 -20.76 -16.79
N GLU A 135 10.09 -21.58 -16.02
CA GLU A 135 10.36 -23.01 -15.81
C GLU A 135 10.00 -23.86 -17.04
#